data_AF-A0A455UK18-F1
#
_entry.id   AF-A0A455UK18-F1
#
_cell.length_a   1.000
_cell.length_b   1.000
_cell.length_c   1.000
_cell.angle_alpha   90.00
_cell.angle_beta   90.00
_cell.angle_gamma   90.00
#
_symmetry.space_group_name_H-M   'P 1'
#
loop_
_entity.id
_entity.type
_entity.pdbx_description
1 polymer ?
#
loop_
_entity_poly.entity_id
_entity_poly.type
_entity_poly.pdbx_seq_one_letter_code
_entity_poly.pdbx_strand_id
1 'polypeptide(L)'
;MENPGRRASGGERLLALFGPLWQNREVIGFNNIELITDRSLEINLKEITQVKKDWPDRALIVSIMVPCNEEAWAYILPLVEATGADGIELNLGCPTACRSAAWAQQLAKTPT
;
A
#
# COMPACT_ATOMS: atom_id res chain seq x y z
N MET A 1 17.28 32.08 39.38
CA MET A 1 18.12 32.70 38.33
C MET A 1 17.98 31.85 37.08
N GLU A 2 17.25 32.36 36.09
CA GLU A 2 17.08 31.77 34.76
C GLU A 2 18.44 31.56 34.07
N ASN A 3 18.50 30.55 33.18
CA ASN A 3 19.37 30.64 32.02
C ASN A 3 18.50 30.56 30.74
N PRO A 4 18.35 31.67 30.00
CA PRO A 4 17.56 31.76 28.79
C PRO A 4 18.42 31.38 27.57
N GLY A 5 17.83 30.65 26.62
CA GLY A 5 18.39 30.56 25.27
C GLY A 5 18.61 29.14 24.75
N ARG A 6 17.55 28.58 24.15
CA ARG A 6 17.59 28.01 22.78
C ARG A 6 16.17 27.88 22.26
N ARG A 7 15.64 29.01 21.79
CA ARG A 7 14.65 28.99 20.71
C ARG A 7 15.43 28.74 19.42
N ALA A 8 15.34 27.53 18.89
CA ALA A 8 15.57 27.28 17.48
C ALA A 8 14.18 27.18 16.83
N SER A 9 13.78 28.28 16.22
CA SER A 9 12.78 28.35 15.16
C SER A 9 13.31 27.65 13.90
N GLY A 10 12.43 27.03 13.13
CA GLY A 10 12.74 26.26 11.91
C GLY A 10 12.40 24.79 12.16
N GLY A 11 11.29 24.27 11.63
CA GLY A 11 11.10 24.16 10.19
C GLY A 11 11.98 23.00 9.72
N GLU A 12 11.33 21.89 9.33
CA GLU A 12 11.93 20.74 8.63
C GLU A 12 12.65 19.71 9.52
N ARG A 13 11.89 19.00 10.35
CA ARG A 13 12.26 17.65 10.82
C ARG A 13 11.69 16.61 9.86
N LEU A 14 12.30 16.43 8.70
CA LEU A 14 12.10 15.24 7.87
C LEU A 14 13.17 14.21 8.23
N LEU A 15 12.95 13.53 9.35
CA LEU A 15 13.59 12.27 9.70
C LEU A 15 12.47 11.34 10.18
N ALA A 16 12.09 10.45 9.27
CA ALA A 16 11.14 9.36 9.48
C ALA A 16 11.56 8.49 10.68
N LEU A 17 10.70 8.39 11.68
CA LEU A 17 10.91 7.53 12.84
C LEU A 17 10.39 6.12 12.51
N PHE A 18 11.27 5.26 12.00
CA PHE A 18 11.07 3.82 11.99
C PHE A 18 11.38 3.28 13.38
N GLY A 19 10.41 2.63 14.02
CA GLY A 19 10.71 1.90 15.25
C GLY A 19 9.53 1.67 16.19
N PRO A 20 9.79 0.88 17.24
CA PRO A 20 8.83 0.66 18.30
C PRO A 20 8.45 1.98 18.98
N LEU A 21 7.15 2.19 19.16
CA LEU A 21 6.59 3.16 20.08
C LEU A 21 6.77 2.59 21.49
N TRP A 22 7.29 3.38 22.41
CA TRP A 22 7.62 2.92 23.76
C TRP A 22 6.75 3.59 24.81
N GLN A 23 6.30 2.80 25.79
CA GLN A 23 5.74 3.31 27.03
C GLN A 23 6.29 2.48 28.19
N ASN A 24 6.84 3.13 29.21
CA ASN A 24 7.41 2.46 30.39
C ASN A 24 8.44 1.34 30.07
N ARG A 25 9.26 1.52 29.03
CA ARG A 25 10.23 0.52 28.51
C ARG A 25 9.61 -0.72 27.85
N GLU A 26 8.32 -0.71 27.59
CA GLU A 26 7.62 -1.72 26.80
C GLU A 26 7.31 -1.17 25.40
N VAL A 27 7.41 -2.04 24.40
CA VAL A 27 6.98 -1.73 23.03
C VAL A 27 5.46 -1.79 22.99
N ILE A 28 4.81 -0.68 22.66
CA ILE A 28 3.35 -0.55 22.57
C ILE A 28 2.82 -0.48 21.14
N GLY A 29 3.70 -0.44 20.14
CA GLY A 29 3.31 -0.42 18.74
C GLY A 29 4.50 -0.15 17.83
N PHE A 30 4.25 -0.13 16.53
CA PHE A 30 5.26 0.20 15.53
C PHE A 30 4.69 1.29 14.61
N ASN A 31 5.52 2.25 14.24
CA ASN A 31 5.19 3.21 13.20
C ASN A 31 5.87 2.77 11.89
N ASN A 32 5.09 2.67 10.81
CA ASN A 32 5.58 2.34 9.47
C ASN A 32 5.22 3.48 8.51
N ILE A 33 6.20 3.97 7.76
CA ILE A 33 6.00 4.91 6.66
C ILE A 33 6.42 4.30 5.30
N GLU A 34 6.45 2.97 5.20
CA GLU A 34 6.75 2.26 3.96
C GLU A 34 5.81 2.72 2.85
N LEU A 35 6.43 3.00 1.71
CA LEU A 35 5.77 3.32 0.46
C LEU A 35 5.64 2.04 -0.37
N ILE A 36 5.04 2.16 -1.55
CA ILE A 36 5.04 1.07 -2.53
C ILE A 36 6.46 0.59 -2.84
N THR A 37 6.56 -0.70 -3.14
CA THR A 37 7.83 -1.32 -3.55
C THR A 37 8.45 -0.60 -4.75
N ASP A 38 9.77 -0.51 -4.76
CA ASP A 38 10.59 -0.08 -5.90
C ASP A 38 10.77 -1.17 -6.97
N ARG A 39 10.20 -2.36 -6.74
CA ARG A 39 10.25 -3.50 -7.65
C ARG A 39 9.40 -3.28 -8.89
N SER A 40 9.90 -3.80 -10.01
CA SER A 40 9.14 -3.82 -11.26
C SER A 40 7.88 -4.68 -11.14
N LEU A 41 6.84 -4.29 -11.89
CA LEU A 41 5.59 -5.04 -11.98
C LEU A 41 5.81 -6.48 -12.46
N GLU A 42 6.71 -6.69 -13.42
CA GLU A 42 7.00 -8.00 -14.00
C GLU A 42 7.49 -9.00 -12.94
N ILE A 43 8.38 -8.57 -12.06
CA ILE A 43 8.90 -9.41 -10.97
C ILE A 43 7.75 -9.83 -10.05
N ASN A 44 6.88 -8.89 -9.68
CA ASN A 44 5.72 -9.18 -8.83
C ASN A 44 4.79 -10.21 -9.49
N LEU A 45 4.42 -10.01 -10.77
CA LEU A 45 3.53 -10.94 -11.48
C LEU A 45 4.14 -12.35 -11.58
N LYS A 46 5.44 -12.45 -11.85
CA LYS A 46 6.17 -13.72 -11.91
C LYS A 46 6.17 -14.42 -10.55
N GLU A 47 6.46 -13.69 -9.47
CA GLU A 47 6.50 -14.23 -8.12
C GLU A 47 5.10 -14.64 -7.63
N ILE A 48 4.05 -13.84 -7.88
CA ILE A 48 2.66 -14.20 -7.57
C ILE A 48 2.28 -15.51 -8.26
N THR A 49 2.60 -15.64 -9.56
CA THR A 49 2.35 -16.86 -10.33
C THR A 49 3.08 -18.06 -9.74
N GLN A 50 4.33 -17.88 -9.31
CA GLN A 50 5.12 -18.93 -8.69
C GLN A 50 4.54 -19.35 -7.34
N VAL A 51 4.17 -18.38 -6.50
CA VAL A 51 3.53 -18.63 -5.21
C VAL A 51 2.24 -19.42 -5.37
N LYS A 52 1.37 -19.06 -6.33
CA LYS A 52 0.14 -19.82 -6.54
C LYS A 52 0.39 -21.26 -6.99
N LYS A 53 1.44 -21.50 -7.79
CA LYS A 53 1.84 -22.85 -8.22
C LYS A 53 2.38 -23.70 -7.08
N ASP A 54 3.17 -23.09 -6.18
CA ASP A 54 3.81 -23.80 -5.08
C ASP A 54 2.83 -24.11 -3.93
N TRP A 55 1.80 -23.27 -3.76
CA TRP A 55 0.76 -23.42 -2.72
C TRP A 55 -0.66 -23.30 -3.30
N PRO A 56 -1.09 -24.24 -4.16
CA PRO A 56 -2.39 -24.16 -4.82
C PRO A 56 -3.57 -24.32 -3.86
N ASP A 57 -3.35 -24.93 -2.70
CA ASP A 57 -4.34 -25.19 -1.64
C ASP A 57 -4.69 -23.95 -0.80
N ARG A 58 -3.99 -22.82 -1.02
CA ARG A 58 -4.14 -21.59 -0.23
C ARG A 58 -4.68 -20.46 -1.09
N ALA A 59 -5.51 -19.62 -0.48
CA ALA A 59 -5.97 -18.40 -1.11
C ALA A 59 -4.83 -17.37 -1.18
N LEU A 60 -4.63 -16.79 -2.36
CA LEU A 60 -3.68 -15.72 -2.63
C LEU A 60 -4.45 -14.47 -3.03
N ILE A 61 -4.37 -13.43 -2.21
CA ILE A 61 -4.98 -12.11 -2.46
C ILE A 61 -3.88 -11.13 -2.84
N VAL A 62 -4.03 -10.47 -3.99
CA VAL A 62 -3.06 -9.49 -4.47
C VAL A 62 -3.54 -8.09 -4.08
N SER A 63 -2.80 -7.40 -3.20
CA SER A 63 -3.09 -6.00 -2.85
C SER A 63 -2.56 -5.07 -3.95
N ILE A 64 -3.45 -4.25 -4.51
CA ILE A 64 -3.17 -3.38 -5.66
C ILE A 64 -3.42 -1.93 -5.26
N MET A 65 -2.46 -1.06 -5.60
CA MET A 65 -2.65 0.38 -5.62
C MET A 65 -2.23 0.93 -6.98
N VAL A 66 -3.19 1.47 -7.73
CA VAL A 66 -2.98 2.18 -9.00
C VAL A 66 -3.77 3.49 -8.98
N PRO A 67 -3.49 4.44 -9.89
CA PRO A 67 -4.31 5.65 -10.03
C PRO A 67 -5.81 5.32 -10.14
N CYS A 68 -6.67 6.16 -9.55
CA CYS A 68 -8.13 5.98 -9.62
C CYS A 68 -8.67 6.49 -10.97
N ASN A 69 -8.31 5.80 -12.05
CA ASN A 69 -8.86 5.99 -13.38
C ASN A 69 -9.05 4.64 -14.06
N GLU A 70 -10.00 4.57 -14.98
CA GLU A 70 -10.38 3.32 -15.64
C GLU A 70 -9.21 2.65 -16.37
N GLU A 71 -8.38 3.45 -17.04
CA GLU A 71 -7.25 2.97 -17.84
C GLU A 71 -6.25 2.15 -17.00
N ALA A 72 -5.87 2.65 -15.82
CA ALA A 72 -4.93 1.96 -14.95
C ALA A 72 -5.50 0.64 -14.40
N TRP A 73 -6.79 0.62 -14.07
CA TRP A 73 -7.47 -0.59 -13.60
C TRP A 73 -7.67 -1.60 -14.72
N ALA A 74 -8.11 -1.16 -15.90
CA ALA A 74 -8.27 -2.00 -17.09
C ALA A 74 -6.94 -2.62 -17.54
N TYR A 75 -5.82 -1.94 -17.31
CA TYR A 75 -4.49 -2.46 -17.58
C TYR A 75 -4.04 -3.53 -16.57
N ILE A 76 -4.20 -3.29 -15.27
CA ILE A 76 -3.60 -4.15 -14.23
C ILE A 76 -4.42 -5.41 -13.94
N LEU A 77 -5.75 -5.33 -14.02
CA LEU A 77 -6.63 -6.43 -13.60
C LEU A 77 -6.41 -7.71 -14.43
N PRO A 78 -6.33 -7.68 -15.78
CA PRO A 78 -6.07 -8.89 -16.57
C PRO A 78 -4.70 -9.50 -16.28
N LEU A 79 -3.69 -8.68 -15.97
CA LEU A 79 -2.35 -9.15 -15.66
C LEU A 79 -2.33 -9.91 -14.33
N VAL A 80 -3.03 -9.40 -13.32
CA VAL A 80 -3.14 -10.06 -12.01
C VAL A 80 -4.00 -11.32 -12.10
N GLU A 81 -5.12 -11.28 -12.81
CA GLU A 81 -5.97 -12.46 -13.05
C GLU A 81 -5.17 -13.60 -13.71
N ALA A 82 -4.34 -13.28 -14.71
CA ALA A 82 -3.50 -14.27 -15.39
C ALA A 82 -2.48 -14.99 -14.49
N THR A 83 -2.15 -14.43 -13.31
CA THR A 83 -1.28 -15.10 -12.34
C THR A 83 -1.96 -16.27 -11.60
N GLY A 84 -3.29 -16.36 -11.66
CA GLY A 84 -4.08 -17.34 -10.90
C GLY A 84 -4.39 -16.90 -9.46
N ALA A 85 -4.24 -15.62 -9.14
CA ALA A 85 -4.67 -15.07 -7.85
C ALA A 85 -6.17 -15.31 -7.61
N ASP A 86 -6.55 -15.60 -6.36
CA ASP A 86 -7.94 -15.92 -6.00
C ASP A 86 -8.76 -14.66 -5.71
N GLY A 87 -8.09 -13.52 -5.53
CA GLY A 87 -8.75 -12.24 -5.30
C GLY A 87 -7.78 -11.07 -5.29
N ILE A 88 -8.35 -9.87 -5.21
CA ILE A 88 -7.62 -8.62 -5.09
C ILE A 88 -8.04 -7.87 -3.82
N GLU A 89 -7.10 -7.14 -3.23
CA GLU A 89 -7.36 -6.17 -2.18
C GLU A 89 -7.11 -4.76 -2.73
N LEU A 90 -8.04 -3.85 -2.49
CA LEU A 90 -7.94 -2.46 -2.95
C LEU A 90 -7.27 -1.61 -1.89
N ASN A 91 -6.01 -1.22 -2.13
CA ASN A 91 -5.32 -0.28 -1.27
C ASN A 91 -5.66 1.16 -1.70
N LEU A 92 -6.51 1.83 -0.91
CA LEU A 92 -6.98 3.20 -1.14
C LEU A 92 -6.19 4.26 -0.33
N GLY A 93 -4.99 3.94 0.14
CA GLY A 93 -4.20 4.81 1.02
C GLY A 93 -3.69 6.11 0.39
N CYS A 94 -3.79 6.30 -0.94
CA CYS A 94 -3.29 7.49 -1.63
C CYS A 94 -4.25 8.69 -1.49
N PRO A 95 -3.86 9.77 -0.78
CA PRO A 95 -4.76 10.89 -0.42
C PRO A 95 -5.26 11.72 -1.60
N THR A 96 -4.67 11.57 -2.79
CA THR A 96 -5.06 12.28 -4.02
C THR A 96 -5.70 11.39 -5.08
N ALA A 97 -5.64 10.06 -4.93
CA ALA A 97 -6.17 9.12 -5.92
C ALA A 97 -7.70 9.06 -5.87
N CYS A 98 -8.31 8.97 -4.68
CA CYS A 98 -9.73 8.70 -4.55
C CYS A 98 -10.55 9.96 -4.22
N ARG A 99 -10.54 10.97 -5.10
CA ARG A 99 -11.25 12.25 -4.86
C ARG A 99 -12.73 12.27 -5.21
N SER A 100 -13.29 11.22 -5.81
CA SER A 100 -14.73 11.18 -6.11
C SER A 100 -15.37 9.84 -5.73
N ALA A 101 -16.47 9.93 -4.97
CA ALA A 101 -17.27 8.80 -4.49
C ALA A 101 -17.93 7.97 -5.62
N ALA A 102 -17.87 8.45 -6.88
CA ALA A 102 -18.47 7.82 -8.04
C ALA A 102 -17.76 6.50 -8.45
N TRP A 103 -16.43 6.40 -8.26
CA TRP A 103 -15.66 5.27 -8.79
C TRP A 103 -15.84 3.97 -7.99
N ALA A 104 -15.96 4.05 -6.67
CA ALA A 104 -16.15 2.85 -5.83
C ALA A 104 -17.44 2.09 -6.19
N GLN A 105 -18.46 2.77 -6.71
CA GLN A 105 -19.72 2.15 -7.14
C GLN A 105 -19.64 1.50 -8.54
N GLN A 106 -18.59 1.79 -9.31
CA GLN A 106 -18.46 1.33 -10.69
C GLN A 106 -17.72 -0.01 -10.78
N LEU A 107 -16.76 -0.28 -9.89
CA LEU A 107 -16.09 -1.59 -9.76
C LEU A 107 -17.05 -2.71 -9.32
N ALA A 108 -18.11 -2.38 -8.57
CA ALA A 108 -19.12 -3.34 -8.13
C ALA A 108 -20.13 -3.72 -9.24
N LYS A 109 -20.02 -3.14 -10.44
CA LYS A 109 -21.01 -3.28 -11.52
C LYS A 109 -20.49 -4.01 -12.77
N THR A 110 -19.24 -4.48 -12.79
CA THR A 110 -18.75 -5.30 -13.89
C THR A 110 -19.34 -6.72 -13.76
N PRO A 111 -20.21 -7.18 -14.68
CA PRO A 111 -20.74 -8.54 -14.63
C PRO A 111 -19.64 -9.54 -15.01
N THR A 112 -19.75 -10.73 -14.42
CA THR A 112 -19.05 -11.98 -14.80
C THR A 112 -19.10 -12.27 -16.30
#